data_AF-A0A645G311-F1
#
_entry.id   AF-A0A645G311-F1
#
_cell.length_a   1.000
_cell.length_b   1.000
_cell.length_c   1.000
_cell.angle_alpha   90.00
_cell.angle_beta   90.00
_cell.angle_gamma   90.00
#
_symmetry.space_group_name_H-M   'P 1'
#
loop_
_entity.id
_entity.type
_entity.pdbx_description
1 polymer ?
#
loop_
_entity_poly.entity_id
_entity_poly.type
_entity_poly.pdbx_seq_one_letter_code
_entity_poly.pdbx_strand_id
1 'polypeptide(L)'
;MKSVHKWFVASAGVALAITGLGKLSIAFGSAGWLSSSDPISGLPIGSLLLTVGTLELMLCALCFVKLNQTSTLFLITWLASSFLLYRIGLWWIGWQSPCNCFGSLTSFLQVPPSLADAVARGLLVYLLLGSYGLLFWRCVAATSSMAREQPITGHSDSSVPGA
;
A
#
# COMPACT_ATOMS: atom_id res chain seq x y z
N MET A 1 11.48 13.61 -13.62
CA MET A 1 10.76 12.50 -12.92
C MET A 1 10.97 12.44 -11.40
N LYS A 2 12.09 12.90 -10.82
CA LYS A 2 12.30 12.88 -9.34
C LYS A 2 11.21 13.62 -8.54
N SER A 3 10.62 14.67 -9.13
CA SER A 3 9.55 15.45 -8.49
C SER A 3 8.24 14.67 -8.35
N VAL A 4 7.81 13.93 -9.37
CA VAL A 4 6.54 13.19 -9.36
C VAL A 4 6.53 12.12 -8.26
N HIS A 5 7.67 11.44 -8.07
CA HIS A 5 7.85 10.45 -7.01
C HIS A 5 7.72 11.09 -5.61
N LYS A 6 8.36 12.24 -5.40
CA LYS A 6 8.27 12.97 -4.13
C LYS A 6 6.85 13.45 -3.82
N TRP A 7 6.14 13.97 -4.83
CA TRP A 7 4.75 14.38 -4.69
C TRP A 7 3.83 13.19 -4.38
N PHE A 8 4.03 12.06 -5.06
CA PHE A 8 3.29 10.84 -4.78
C PHE A 8 3.53 10.34 -3.34
N VAL A 9 4.79 10.20 -2.92
CA VAL A 9 5.15 9.74 -1.56
C VAL A 9 4.65 10.71 -0.49
N ALA A 10 4.71 12.02 -0.73
CA ALA A 10 4.13 13.01 0.17
C ALA A 10 2.60 12.86 0.27
N SER A 11 1.90 12.72 -0.86
CA SER A 11 0.44 12.50 -0.86
C SER A 11 0.04 11.19 -0.18
N ALA A 12 0.81 10.12 -0.39
CA ALA A 12 0.62 8.83 0.24
C ALA A 12 0.84 8.91 1.76
N GLY A 13 1.87 9.62 2.20
CA GLY A 13 2.13 9.87 3.63
C GLY A 13 0.98 10.63 4.30
N VAL A 14 0.45 11.67 3.67
CA VAL A 14 -0.70 12.42 4.18
C VAL A 14 -1.95 11.53 4.25
N ALA A 15 -2.21 10.75 3.20
CA ALA A 15 -3.30 9.79 3.16
C ALA A 15 -3.21 8.77 4.32
N LEU A 16 -2.02 8.19 4.53
CA LEU A 16 -1.73 7.25 5.62
C LEU A 16 -1.83 7.91 7.01
N ALA A 17 -1.46 9.18 7.14
CA ALA A 17 -1.65 9.93 8.39
C ALA A 17 -3.13 10.05 8.73
N ILE A 18 -3.95 10.50 7.77
CA ILE A 18 -5.40 10.70 7.99
C ILE A 18 -6.06 9.37 8.39
N THR A 19 -5.75 8.28 7.67
CA THR A 19 -6.33 6.97 7.99
C THR A 19 -5.80 6.40 9.31
N GLY A 20 -4.51 6.56 9.59
CA GLY A 20 -3.86 6.03 10.79
C GLY A 20 -4.34 6.74 12.04
N LEU A 21 -4.42 8.07 12.01
CA LEU A 21 -5.02 8.86 13.09
C LEU A 21 -6.48 8.48 13.29
N GLY A 22 -7.27 8.34 12.22
CA GLY A 22 -8.66 7.87 12.33
C GLY A 22 -8.76 6.51 13.03
N LYS A 23 -7.91 5.54 12.66
CA LYS A 23 -7.88 4.21 13.29
C LYS A 23 -7.46 4.28 14.76
N LEU A 24 -6.45 5.09 15.10
CA LEU A 24 -5.99 5.27 16.47
C LEU A 24 -7.05 5.94 17.34
N SER A 25 -7.66 7.03 16.88
CA SER A 25 -8.73 7.71 17.61
C SER A 25 -9.89 6.77 17.94
N ILE A 26 -10.16 5.80 17.08
CA ILE A 26 -11.21 4.79 17.27
C ILE A 26 -10.74 3.63 18.14
N ALA A 27 -9.49 3.19 17.98
CA ALA A 27 -8.87 2.18 18.83
C ALA A 27 -8.76 2.63 20.30
N PHE A 28 -8.49 3.92 20.52
CA PHE A 28 -8.49 4.56 21.84
C PHE A 28 -9.90 4.92 22.34
N GLY A 29 -10.91 4.90 21.46
CA GLY A 29 -12.29 5.09 21.83
C GLY A 29 -12.84 3.86 22.56
N SER A 30 -13.41 4.07 23.75
CA SER A 30 -14.09 3.02 24.52
C SER A 30 -15.47 2.73 23.90
N ALA A 31 -15.48 1.97 22.80
CA ALA A 31 -16.71 1.42 22.24
C ALA A 31 -16.67 -0.10 22.43
N GLY A 32 -17.66 -0.66 23.14
CA GLY A 32 -17.74 -2.10 23.46
C GLY A 32 -17.74 -3.05 22.24
N TRP A 33 -17.87 -2.51 21.03
CA TRP A 33 -17.72 -3.25 19.77
C TRP A 33 -16.27 -3.68 19.48
N LEU A 34 -15.24 -3.04 20.05
CA LEU A 34 -13.83 -3.42 19.85
C LEU A 34 -13.49 -4.85 20.30
N SER A 35 -14.31 -5.45 21.17
CA SER A 35 -14.15 -6.82 21.68
C SER A 35 -14.82 -7.89 20.82
N SER A 36 -15.50 -7.54 19.72
CA SER A 36 -15.91 -8.55 18.75
C SER A 36 -14.69 -9.14 18.06
N SER A 37 -14.57 -10.47 18.08
CA SER A 37 -13.51 -11.20 17.38
C SER A 37 -13.76 -11.18 15.86
N ASP A 38 -12.71 -10.89 15.11
CA ASP A 38 -12.71 -10.98 13.65
C ASP A 38 -12.78 -12.46 13.21
N PRO A 39 -13.68 -12.85 12.28
CA PRO A 39 -13.86 -14.24 11.87
C PRO A 39 -12.66 -14.86 11.13
N ILE A 40 -11.72 -14.06 10.65
CA ILE A 40 -10.52 -14.53 9.94
C ILE A 40 -9.33 -14.76 10.87
N SER A 41 -9.07 -13.82 11.78
CA SER A 41 -7.88 -13.85 12.63
C SER A 41 -8.18 -14.33 14.04
N GLY A 42 -9.47 -14.37 14.44
CA GLY A 42 -9.89 -14.62 15.81
C GLY A 42 -9.51 -13.51 16.79
N LEU A 43 -8.79 -12.48 16.32
CA LEU A 43 -8.31 -11.37 17.12
C LEU A 43 -9.41 -10.33 17.34
N PRO A 44 -9.40 -9.63 18.49
CA PRO A 44 -10.30 -8.51 18.71
C PRO A 44 -10.02 -7.39 17.70
N ILE A 45 -11.09 -6.85 17.11
CA ILE A 45 -11.06 -5.77 16.11
C ILE A 45 -10.25 -4.56 16.61
N GLY A 46 -10.29 -4.28 17.92
CA GLY A 46 -9.51 -3.21 18.53
C GLY A 46 -8.00 -3.38 18.37
N SER A 47 -7.46 -4.58 18.60
CA SER A 47 -6.03 -4.85 18.41
C SER A 47 -5.63 -4.75 16.95
N LEU A 48 -6.48 -5.24 16.04
CA LEU A 48 -6.24 -5.14 14.60
C LEU A 48 -6.18 -3.68 14.15
N LEU A 49 -7.15 -2.85 14.57
CA LEU A 49 -7.19 -1.42 14.30
C LEU A 49 -5.98 -0.68 14.86
N LEU A 50 -5.56 -1.01 16.09
CA LEU A 50 -4.40 -0.40 16.73
C LEU A 50 -3.10 -0.75 15.98
N THR A 51 -2.88 -2.03 15.68
CA THR A 51 -1.70 -2.49 14.95
C THR A 51 -1.63 -1.85 13.57
N VAL A 52 -2.74 -1.88 12.84
CA VAL A 52 -2.82 -1.30 11.48
C VAL A 52 -2.66 0.22 11.51
N GLY A 53 -3.32 0.92 12.43
CA GLY A 53 -3.20 2.38 12.57
C GLY A 53 -1.79 2.81 12.97
N THR A 54 -1.12 2.05 13.83
CA THR A 54 0.28 2.29 14.20
C THR A 54 1.20 2.09 13.00
N LEU A 55 0.96 1.04 12.21
CA LEU A 55 1.76 0.77 11.02
C LEU A 55 1.59 1.87 9.96
N GLU A 56 0.37 2.37 9.77
CA GLU A 56 0.09 3.52 8.87
C GLU A 56 0.81 4.79 9.33
N LEU A 57 0.82 5.10 10.63
CA LEU A 57 1.60 6.22 11.17
C LEU A 57 3.10 6.03 11.01
N MET A 58 3.62 4.81 11.22
CA MET A 58 5.03 4.52 10.95
C MET A 58 5.37 4.77 9.49
N LEU A 59 4.55 4.29 8.55
CA LEU A 59 4.77 4.55 7.12
C LEU A 59 4.68 6.02 6.77
N CYS A 60 3.75 6.76 7.36
CA CYS A 60 3.68 8.22 7.23
C CYS A 60 5.01 8.86 7.67
N ALA A 61 5.51 8.52 8.86
CA ALA A 61 6.79 9.02 9.34
C ALA A 61 7.94 8.69 8.37
N LEU A 62 7.98 7.47 7.84
CA LEU A 62 8.96 7.04 6.84
C LEU A 62 8.82 7.78 5.48
N CYS A 63 7.64 8.29 5.14
CA CYS A 63 7.45 9.15 3.96
C CYS A 63 8.08 10.53 4.15
N PHE A 64 8.12 11.05 5.39
CA PHE A 64 8.72 12.34 5.73
C PHE A 64 10.22 12.26 6.02
N VAL A 65 10.69 11.12 6.55
CA VAL A 65 12.12 10.87 6.72
C VAL A 65 12.76 10.70 5.32
N LYS A 66 13.94 11.31 5.09
CA LYS A 66 14.71 11.18 3.83
C LYS A 66 15.33 9.78 3.64
N LEU A 67 14.60 8.72 3.98
CA LEU A 67 14.99 7.35 3.68
C LEU A 67 14.90 7.07 2.18
N ASN A 68 15.56 5.99 1.77
CA ASN A 68 15.56 5.52 0.39
C ASN A 68 14.12 5.33 -0.09
N GLN A 69 13.70 6.18 -1.03
CA GLN A 69 12.33 6.24 -1.56
C GLN A 69 11.83 4.87 -2.06
N THR A 70 12.75 4.04 -2.56
CA THR A 70 12.47 2.67 -3.00
C THR A 70 12.03 1.76 -1.85
N SER A 71 12.63 1.88 -0.67
CA SER A 71 12.26 1.11 0.52
C SER A 71 10.89 1.53 1.05
N THR A 72 10.60 2.84 1.03
CA THR A 72 9.28 3.36 1.39
C THR A 72 8.19 2.85 0.44
N LEU A 73 8.44 2.88 -0.88
CA LEU A 73 7.53 2.29 -1.86
C LEU A 73 7.31 0.80 -1.63
N PHE A 74 8.36 0.05 -1.33
CA PHE A 74 8.24 -1.39 -1.04
C PHE A 74 7.35 -1.64 0.17
N LEU A 75 7.54 -0.88 1.26
CA LEU A 75 6.70 -0.98 2.47
C LEU A 75 5.24 -0.61 2.20
N ILE A 76 4.99 0.46 1.43
CA ILE A 76 3.63 0.86 1.03
C ILE A 76 2.97 -0.25 0.21
N THR A 77 3.70 -0.82 -0.75
CA THR A 77 3.21 -1.89 -1.61
C THR A 77 2.92 -3.16 -0.80
N TRP A 78 3.83 -3.52 0.10
CA TRP A 78 3.66 -4.63 1.03
C TRP A 78 2.40 -4.47 1.88
N LEU A 79 2.23 -3.31 2.52
CA LEU A 79 1.06 -3.01 3.33
C LEU A 79 -0.24 -3.08 2.50
N ALA A 80 -0.24 -2.44 1.34
CA ALA A 80 -1.40 -2.42 0.46
C ALA A 80 -1.81 -3.83 0.00
N SER A 81 -0.83 -4.69 -0.32
CA SER A 81 -1.06 -6.11 -0.63
C SER A 81 -1.63 -6.89 0.55
N SER A 82 -1.14 -6.66 1.77
CA SER A 82 -1.70 -7.29 2.98
C SER A 82 -3.17 -6.92 3.19
N PHE A 83 -3.52 -5.65 3.01
CA PHE A 83 -4.92 -5.20 3.10
C PHE A 83 -5.80 -5.80 2.00
N LEU A 84 -5.29 -5.92 0.78
CA LEU A 84 -6.03 -6.51 -0.33
C LEU A 84 -6.29 -8.00 -0.06
N LEU A 85 -5.27 -8.73 0.39
CA LEU A 85 -5.40 -10.13 0.80
C LEU A 85 -6.41 -10.29 1.94
N TYR A 86 -6.38 -9.39 2.92
CA TYR A 86 -7.35 -9.38 4.02
C TYR A 86 -8.79 -9.21 3.51
N ARG A 87 -9.02 -8.24 2.60
CA ARG A 87 -10.32 -8.02 1.95
C ARG A 87 -10.79 -9.22 1.13
N ILE A 88 -9.89 -9.85 0.38
CA ILE A 88 -10.20 -11.04 -0.41
C ILE A 88 -10.59 -12.20 0.51
N GLY A 89 -9.85 -12.41 1.61
CA GLY A 89 -10.19 -13.42 2.60
C GLY A 89 -11.58 -13.20 3.21
N LEU A 90 -11.90 -11.95 3.59
CA LEU A 90 -13.22 -11.58 4.12
C LEU A 90 -14.34 -11.84 3.11
N TRP A 91 -14.07 -11.52 1.84
CA TRP A 91 -15.01 -11.76 0.74
C TRP A 91 -15.24 -13.26 0.52
N TRP A 92 -14.19 -14.08 0.63
CA TRP A 92 -14.26 -15.53 0.49
C TRP A 92 -15.14 -16.19 1.56
N ILE A 93 -15.08 -15.69 2.79
CA ILE A 93 -15.88 -16.17 3.93
C ILE A 93 -17.36 -15.71 3.86
N GLY A 94 -17.73 -14.91 2.85
CA GLY A 94 -19.09 -14.42 2.66
C GLY A 94 -19.52 -13.38 3.71
N TRP A 95 -18.58 -12.88 4.51
CA TRP A 95 -18.87 -11.92 5.57
C TRP A 95 -18.98 -10.51 4.99
N GLN A 96 -20.20 -10.10 4.70
CA GLN A 96 -20.54 -8.79 4.13
C GLN A 96 -20.86 -7.73 5.20
N SER A 97 -20.37 -7.86 6.42
CA SER A 97 -20.56 -6.79 7.41
C SER A 97 -19.81 -5.54 6.94
N PRO A 98 -20.47 -4.40 6.74
CA PRO A 98 -19.77 -3.13 6.64
C PRO A 98 -19.06 -2.95 7.97
N CYS A 99 -17.74 -3.18 8.00
CA CYS A 99 -16.94 -2.95 9.19
C CYS A 99 -17.18 -1.51 9.61
N ASN A 100 -17.94 -1.33 10.69
CA ASN A 100 -18.34 -0.05 11.24
C ASN A 100 -17.13 0.64 11.91
N CYS A 101 -15.90 0.48 11.38
CA CYS A 101 -14.61 0.92 11.95
C CYS A 101 -14.48 2.42 12.06
N PHE A 102 -15.57 3.15 11.83
CA PHE A 102 -15.78 4.57 12.06
C PHE A 102 -16.86 4.86 13.12
N GLY A 103 -17.32 3.84 13.85
CA GLY A 103 -18.57 3.76 14.62
C GLY A 103 -18.68 4.60 15.89
N SER A 104 -17.93 5.69 16.00
CA SER A 104 -18.16 6.72 17.01
C SER A 104 -17.83 8.14 16.52
N LEU A 105 -17.19 8.30 15.36
CA LEU A 105 -16.99 9.60 14.70
C LEU A 105 -18.16 9.98 13.77
N THR A 106 -18.94 8.99 13.32
CA THR A 106 -20.14 9.18 12.46
C THR A 106 -21.23 10.01 13.13
N SER A 107 -21.25 10.05 14.47
CA SER A 107 -22.20 10.87 15.23
C SER A 107 -21.82 12.36 15.23
N PHE A 108 -20.56 12.69 14.96
CA PHE A 108 -20.03 14.07 14.93
C PHE A 108 -19.81 14.61 13.51
N LEU A 109 -19.52 13.74 12.54
CA LEU A 109 -19.49 14.06 11.12
C LEU A 109 -20.58 13.24 10.42
N GLN A 110 -21.60 13.90 9.86
CA GLN A 110 -22.74 13.40 9.07
C GLN A 110 -22.33 12.64 7.77
N VAL A 111 -21.34 11.76 7.81
CA VAL A 111 -20.80 11.05 6.64
C VAL A 111 -21.28 9.60 6.67
N PRO A 112 -21.93 9.11 5.61
CA PRO A 112 -22.43 7.74 5.58
C PRO A 112 -21.28 6.72 5.61
N PRO A 113 -21.43 5.61 6.36
CA PRO A 113 -20.38 4.59 6.52
C PRO A 113 -19.99 3.90 5.20
N SER A 114 -20.87 3.92 4.21
CA SER A 114 -20.60 3.46 2.84
C SER A 114 -19.57 4.33 2.11
N LEU A 115 -19.56 5.64 2.37
CA LEU A 115 -18.60 6.55 1.74
C LEU A 115 -17.21 6.40 2.35
N ALA A 116 -17.11 6.22 3.66
CA ALA A 116 -15.84 5.96 4.34
C ALA A 116 -15.18 4.67 3.80
N ASP A 117 -15.96 3.60 3.60
CA ASP A 117 -15.45 2.35 3.03
C ASP A 117 -15.01 2.53 1.56
N ALA A 118 -15.79 3.26 0.77
CA ALA A 118 -15.46 3.57 -0.62
C ALA A 118 -14.18 4.40 -0.75
N VAL A 119 -14.02 5.41 0.12
CA VAL A 119 -12.81 6.25 0.18
C VAL A 119 -11.61 5.41 0.58
N ALA A 120 -11.72 4.55 1.60
CA ALA A 120 -10.62 3.68 2.02
C ALA A 120 -10.20 2.71 0.90
N ARG A 121 -11.16 2.12 0.17
CA ARG A 121 -10.87 1.29 -1.01
C ARG A 121 -10.21 2.11 -2.12
N GLY A 122 -10.71 3.30 -2.41
CA GLY A 122 -10.14 4.20 -3.40
C GLY A 122 -8.70 4.59 -3.07
N LEU A 123 -8.42 4.88 -1.80
CA LEU A 123 -7.08 5.19 -1.30
C LEU A 123 -6.13 4.00 -1.49
N LEU A 124 -6.60 2.79 -1.17
CA LEU A 124 -5.86 1.54 -1.36
C LEU A 124 -5.49 1.32 -2.83
N VAL A 125 -6.49 1.46 -3.72
CA VAL A 125 -6.31 1.31 -5.16
C VAL A 125 -5.32 2.36 -5.68
N TYR A 126 -5.44 3.62 -5.24
CA TYR A 126 -4.51 4.70 -5.57
C TYR A 126 -3.08 4.40 -5.10
N LEU A 127 -2.90 3.98 -3.85
CA LEU A 127 -1.60 3.61 -3.28
C LEU A 127 -0.96 2.44 -4.05
N LEU A 128 -1.76 1.44 -4.41
CA LEU A 128 -1.29 0.22 -5.06
C LEU A 128 -0.92 0.49 -6.54
N LEU A 129 -1.80 1.13 -7.32
CA LEU A 129 -1.53 1.52 -8.71
C LEU A 129 -0.38 2.51 -8.82
N GLY A 130 -0.32 3.51 -7.93
CA GLY A 130 0.76 4.50 -7.94
C GLY A 130 2.12 3.88 -7.61
N SER A 131 2.17 3.00 -6.60
CA SER A 131 3.42 2.33 -6.20
C SER A 131 3.88 1.31 -7.23
N TYR A 132 3.00 0.42 -7.70
CA TYR A 132 3.31 -0.56 -8.75
C TYR A 132 3.64 0.13 -10.07
N GLY A 133 2.92 1.18 -10.45
CA GLY A 133 3.17 1.94 -11.67
C GLY A 133 4.56 2.56 -11.68
N LEU A 134 4.98 3.19 -10.57
CA LEU A 134 6.34 3.71 -10.45
C LEU A 134 7.39 2.60 -10.46
N LEU A 135 7.15 1.47 -9.78
CA LEU A 135 8.10 0.35 -9.73
C LEU A 135 8.26 -0.31 -11.11
N PHE A 136 7.14 -0.55 -11.79
CA PHE A 136 7.08 -1.11 -13.13
C PHE A 136 7.76 -0.21 -14.15
N TRP A 137 7.52 1.11 -14.10
CA TRP A 137 8.20 2.06 -14.98
C TRP A 137 9.71 2.05 -14.78
N ARG A 138 10.18 1.91 -13.53
CA ARG A 138 11.62 1.77 -13.24
C ARG A 138 12.20 0.47 -13.79
N CYS A 139 11.47 -0.63 -13.68
CA CYS A 139 11.86 -1.91 -14.29
C CYS A 139 11.94 -1.79 -15.81
N VAL A 140 10.89 -1.32 -16.48
CA VAL A 140 10.84 -1.17 -17.95
C VAL A 140 11.92 -0.22 -18.46
N ALA A 141 12.18 0.88 -17.76
CA ALA A 141 13.25 1.81 -18.10
C ALA A 141 14.65 1.21 -17.91
N ALA A 142 14.83 0.30 -16.93
CA ALA A 142 16.08 -0.42 -16.74
C ALA A 142 16.28 -1.50 -17.83
N THR A 143 15.21 -2.17 -18.24
CA THR A 143 15.24 -3.20 -19.30
C THR A 143 15.59 -2.62 -20.66
N SER A 144 15.19 -1.38 -20.96
CA SER A 144 15.52 -0.73 -22.23
C SER A 144 17.01 -0.39 -22.38
N SER A 145 17.76 -0.29 -21.28
CA SER A 145 19.23 -0.18 -21.30
C SER A 145 19.92 -1.51 -21.65
N MET A 146 19.41 -2.65 -21.17
CA MET A 146 19.96 -3.98 -21.50
C MET A 146 19.66 -4.40 -22.94
N ALA A 147 18.52 -3.99 -23.49
CA ALA A 147 18.18 -4.26 -24.89
C ALA A 147 19.04 -3.46 -25.90
N ARG A 148 19.84 -2.48 -25.46
CA ARG A 148 20.72 -1.66 -26.31
C ARG A 148 22.16 -2.17 -26.38
N GLU A 149 22.61 -3.03 -25.47
CA GLU A 149 23.91 -3.72 -25.55
C GLU A 149 23.77 -5.13 -26.17
N GLN A 150 23.55 -5.15 -27.48
CA GLN A 150 23.98 -6.27 -28.32
C GLN A 150 24.77 -5.68 -29.50
N PRO A 151 26.10 -5.52 -29.41
CA PRO A 151 26.93 -5.62 -30.59
C PRO A 151 27.06 -7.10 -30.91
N ILE A 152 26.48 -7.46 -32.05
CA ILE A 152 26.69 -8.70 -32.75
C ILE A 152 28.20 -8.84 -33.01
N THR A 153 28.92 -9.59 -32.19
CA THR A 153 30.21 -10.17 -32.60
C THR A 153 29.98 -11.66 -32.75
N GLY A 154 29.38 -12.00 -33.89
CA GLY A 154 29.44 -13.36 -34.43
C GLY A 154 30.92 -13.75 -34.52
N HIS A 155 31.26 -14.73 -33.72
CA HIS A 155 32.43 -15.57 -33.86
C HIS A 155 32.29 -16.41 -35.14
N SER A 156 33.43 -16.88 -35.68
CA SER A 156 33.65 -17.69 -36.90
C SER A 156 33.85 -16.85 -38.18
N ASP A 157 34.97 -16.89 -38.90
CA ASP A 157 35.82 -18.05 -39.19
C ASP A 157 37.32 -17.73 -39.32
N SER A 158 38.10 -18.64 -38.74
CA SER A 158 39.45 -19.02 -39.13
C SER A 158 39.52 -19.47 -40.60
N SER A 159 40.45 -18.90 -41.39
CA SER A 159 40.94 -19.51 -42.64
C SER A 159 42.41 -19.17 -42.89
N VAL A 160 43.25 -20.11 -42.45
CA VAL A 160 44.50 -20.65 -43.04
C VAL A 160 45.44 -19.72 -43.83
N PRO A 161 46.74 -19.61 -43.45
CA PRO A 161 47.80 -19.20 -44.36
C PRO A 161 48.34 -20.39 -45.15
N GLY A 162 48.35 -20.29 -46.47
CA GLY A 162 48.97 -21.27 -47.36
C GLY A 162 49.19 -20.72 -48.76
N ALA A 163 50.32 -20.08 -48.98
CA ALA A 163 51.10 -20.01 -50.23
C ALA A 163 52.31 -19.10 -50.03
#